data_AF-A0A067TFS4-F1
#
_entry.id   AF-A0A067TFS4-F1
#
_cell.length_a   1.000
_cell.length_b   1.000
_cell.length_c   1.000
_cell.angle_alpha   90.00
_cell.angle_beta   90.00
_cell.angle_gamma   90.00
#
_symmetry.space_group_name_H-M   'P 1'
#
loop_
_entity.id
_entity.type
_entity.pdbx_description
1 polymer ?
#
loop_
_entity_poly.entity_id
_entity_poly.type
_entity_poly.pdbx_seq_one_letter_code
_entity_poly.pdbx_strand_id
1 'polypeptide(L)'
;MSTAPTAKRICQIIKLKPSAEEEYIKIHAAVWPGVLAALERAHVTDYSIHYYAPLQLLIANFKYTGDDYEADMKKIADDPETQRWWKVTDGMQESFSDSAEGSGKEIPWWTDLPEVFRFDGKS
;
A
#
# COMPACT_ATOMS: atom_id res chain seq x y z
N MET A 1 -13.76 -23.48 18.91
CA MET A 1 -13.95 -22.25 18.12
C MET A 1 -12.57 -21.85 17.66
N SER A 2 -12.27 -21.99 16.37
CA SER A 2 -10.96 -21.62 15.84
C SER A 2 -10.89 -20.09 15.84
N THR A 3 -10.03 -19.50 16.67
CA THR A 3 -9.67 -18.10 16.53
C THR A 3 -8.91 -18.01 15.22
N ALA A 4 -9.58 -17.58 14.15
CA ALA A 4 -8.91 -17.25 12.91
C ALA A 4 -7.71 -16.35 13.24
N PRO A 5 -6.53 -16.58 12.64
CA PRO A 5 -5.38 -15.70 12.86
C PRO A 5 -5.83 -14.26 12.62
N THR A 6 -5.60 -13.40 13.61
CA THR A 6 -6.06 -12.01 13.53
C THR A 6 -5.27 -11.36 12.39
N ALA A 7 -5.95 -11.06 11.29
CA ALA A 7 -5.35 -10.41 10.13
C ALA A 7 -4.51 -9.21 10.58
N LYS A 8 -3.28 -9.11 10.06
CA LYS A 8 -2.42 -7.94 10.28
C LYS A 8 -3.05 -6.77 9.53
N ARG A 9 -3.30 -5.65 10.21
CA ARG A 9 -3.77 -4.41 9.58
C ARG A 9 -2.60 -3.47 9.42
N ILE A 10 -2.49 -2.91 8.23
CA ILE A 10 -1.42 -1.99 7.88
C ILE A 10 -2.08 -0.66 7.55
N CYS A 11 -1.52 0.42 8.07
CA CYS A 11 -1.84 1.78 7.70
C CYS A 11 -0.55 2.48 7.31
N GLN A 12 -0.54 3.13 6.15
CA GLN A 12 0.64 3.73 5.55
C GLN A 12 0.31 5.11 4.99
N ILE A 13 1.27 6.02 5.06
CA ILE A 13 1.15 7.35 4.47
C ILE A 13 2.31 7.70 3.55
N ILE A 14 2.01 8.52 2.56
CA ILE A 14 2.98 9.16 1.66
C ILE A 14 2.41 10.48 1.14
N LYS A 15 3.27 11.39 0.66
CA LYS A 15 2.79 12.60 -0.02
C LYS A 15 2.51 12.30 -1.50
N LEU A 16 1.49 12.95 -2.04
CA LEU A 16 1.21 13.03 -3.47
C LEU A 16 1.70 14.37 -4.02
N LYS A 17 2.40 14.37 -5.15
CA LYS A 17 2.80 15.62 -5.80
C LYS A 17 1.55 16.35 -6.29
N PRO A 18 1.41 17.67 -6.07
CA PRO A 18 0.24 18.43 -6.53
C PRO A 18 -0.02 18.30 -8.04
N SER A 19 1.05 18.22 -8.83
CA SER A 19 0.98 18.08 -10.28
C SER A 19 0.47 16.71 -10.75
N ALA A 20 0.37 15.73 -9.86
CA ALA A 20 0.01 14.35 -10.20
C ALA A 20 -1.38 13.94 -9.70
N GLU A 21 -2.11 14.82 -9.01
CA GLU A 21 -3.39 14.48 -8.34
C GLU A 21 -4.41 13.83 -9.29
N GLU A 22 -4.72 14.50 -10.41
CA GLU A 22 -5.71 14.03 -11.36
C GLU A 22 -5.33 12.68 -11.98
N GLU A 23 -4.07 12.56 -12.42
CA GLU A 23 -3.59 11.33 -13.05
C GLU A 23 -3.52 10.19 -12.04
N TYR A 24 -3.11 10.45 -10.79
CA TYR A 24 -3.07 9.44 -9.74
C TYR A 24 -4.46 8.83 -9.49
N ILE A 25 -5.48 9.67 -9.37
CA ILE A 25 -6.88 9.22 -9.20
C ILE A 25 -7.32 8.41 -10.42
N LYS A 26 -7.05 8.90 -11.62
CA LYS A 26 -7.44 8.26 -12.87
C LYS A 26 -6.82 6.88 -13.04
N ILE A 27 -5.52 6.71 -12.79
CA ILE A 27 -4.87 5.40 -12.95
C ILE A 27 -5.31 4.41 -11.86
N HIS A 28 -5.61 4.88 -10.64
CA HIS A 28 -6.08 4.01 -9.56
C HIS A 28 -7.55 3.59 -9.72
N ALA A 29 -8.34 4.31 -10.53
CA ALA A 29 -9.66 3.84 -10.94
C ALA A 29 -9.59 2.62 -11.90
N ALA A 30 -8.42 2.36 -12.50
CA ALA A 30 -8.19 1.29 -13.47
C ALA A 30 -6.82 0.61 -13.25
N VAL A 31 -6.56 0.19 -12.01
CA VAL A 31 -5.33 -0.53 -11.65
C VAL A 31 -5.13 -1.74 -12.56
N TRP A 32 -3.89 -1.99 -12.98
CA TRP A 32 -3.59 -3.09 -13.88
C TRP A 32 -3.96 -4.45 -13.25
N PRO A 33 -4.64 -5.35 -13.98
CA PRO A 33 -5.05 -6.64 -13.43
C PRO A 33 -3.89 -7.48 -12.87
N GLY A 34 -2.70 -7.39 -13.47
CA GLY A 34 -1.50 -8.09 -12.98
C GLY A 34 -1.08 -7.66 -11.58
N VAL A 35 -1.20 -6.36 -11.28
CA VAL A 35 -0.88 -5.79 -9.96
C VAL A 35 -1.90 -6.26 -8.92
N LEU A 36 -3.21 -6.23 -9.26
CA LEU A 36 -4.26 -6.73 -8.39
C LEU A 36 -4.09 -8.23 -8.10
N ALA A 37 -3.74 -9.02 -9.12
CA ALA A 37 -3.47 -10.44 -8.95
C ALA A 37 -2.22 -10.70 -8.08
N ALA A 38 -1.20 -9.85 -8.14
CA ALA A 38 -0.03 -9.94 -7.27
C ALA A 38 -0.39 -9.70 -5.80
N LEU A 39 -1.21 -8.67 -5.52
CA LEU A 39 -1.73 -8.38 -4.19
C LEU A 39 -2.57 -9.56 -3.64
N GLU A 40 -3.44 -10.14 -4.46
CA GLU A 40 -4.27 -11.28 -4.07
C GLU A 40 -3.44 -12.52 -3.74
N ARG A 41 -2.44 -12.87 -4.56
CA ARG A 41 -1.50 -13.98 -4.29
C ARG A 41 -0.69 -13.79 -3.00
N ALA A 42 -0.53 -12.55 -2.56
CA ALA A 42 0.18 -12.15 -1.36
C ALA A 42 -0.76 -11.87 -0.17
N HIS A 43 -2.01 -12.34 -0.25
CA HIS A 43 -3.00 -12.29 0.83
C HIS A 43 -3.34 -10.87 1.32
N VAL A 44 -3.12 -9.85 0.46
CA VAL A 44 -3.56 -8.48 0.68
C VAL A 44 -5.03 -8.36 0.30
N THR A 45 -5.84 -7.90 1.24
CA THR A 45 -7.29 -7.77 1.13
C THR A 45 -7.75 -6.46 1.75
N ASP A 46 -8.98 -6.03 1.41
CA ASP A 46 -9.58 -4.82 1.98
C ASP A 46 -8.65 -3.59 1.85
N TYR A 47 -7.99 -3.47 0.69
CA TYR A 47 -7.02 -2.42 0.42
C TYR A 47 -7.73 -1.18 -0.14
N SER A 48 -7.66 -0.07 0.58
CA SER A 48 -8.08 1.25 0.11
C SER A 48 -6.98 2.30 0.27
N ILE A 49 -6.98 3.29 -0.62
CA ILE A 49 -6.13 4.48 -0.54
C ILE A 49 -7.04 5.70 -0.52
N HIS A 50 -6.97 6.49 0.55
CA HIS A 50 -7.69 7.75 0.69
C HIS A 50 -6.74 8.91 0.40
N TYR A 51 -7.29 10.03 -0.07
CA TYR A 51 -6.51 11.24 -0.34
C TYR A 51 -7.05 12.42 0.45
N TYR A 52 -6.17 13.11 1.17
CA TYR A 52 -6.47 14.33 1.89
C TYR A 52 -5.72 15.51 1.26
N ALA A 53 -6.36 16.14 0.28
CA ALA A 53 -5.79 17.22 -0.54
C ALA A 53 -5.15 18.38 0.25
N PRO A 54 -5.71 18.87 1.37
CA PRO A 54 -5.09 19.96 2.13
C PRO A 54 -3.66 19.69 2.62
N LEU A 55 -3.29 18.42 2.82
CA LEU A 55 -1.93 18.00 3.19
C LEU A 55 -1.23 17.19 2.10
N GLN A 56 -1.86 17.06 0.93
CA GLN A 56 -1.36 16.21 -0.16
C GLN A 56 -1.09 14.77 0.32
N LEU A 57 -1.89 14.27 1.25
CA LEU A 57 -1.58 13.02 1.96
C LEU A 57 -2.38 11.87 1.38
N LEU A 58 -1.69 10.84 0.91
CA LEU A 58 -2.27 9.54 0.61
C LEU A 58 -2.21 8.67 1.87
N ILE A 59 -3.32 7.99 2.16
CA ILE A 59 -3.50 7.14 3.34
C ILE A 59 -3.95 5.77 2.86
N ALA A 60 -3.00 4.86 2.76
CA ALA A 60 -3.21 3.46 2.40
C ALA A 60 -3.58 2.66 3.66
N ASN A 61 -4.60 1.80 3.56
CA ASN A 61 -4.92 0.83 4.59
C ASN A 61 -5.32 -0.50 3.95
N PHE A 62 -4.82 -1.61 4.50
CA PHE A 62 -5.14 -2.96 4.02
C PHE A 62 -5.02 -4.00 5.12
N LYS A 63 -5.65 -5.15 4.89
CA LYS A 63 -5.54 -6.35 5.72
C LYS A 63 -4.65 -7.36 5.02
N TYR A 64 -3.71 -7.90 5.77
CA TYR A 64 -2.93 -9.06 5.39
C TYR A 64 -3.45 -10.31 6.15
N THR A 65 -3.75 -11.36 5.40
CA THR A 65 -4.43 -12.57 5.90
C THR A 65 -3.60 -13.85 5.77
N GLY A 66 -2.37 -13.77 5.26
CA GLY A 66 -1.47 -14.92 5.15
C GLY A 66 -0.67 -15.19 6.44
N ASP A 67 0.26 -16.13 6.35
CA ASP A 67 1.04 -16.61 7.49
C ASP A 67 2.46 -16.00 7.59
N ASP A 68 3.02 -15.49 6.48
CA ASP A 68 4.35 -14.87 6.43
C ASP A 68 4.34 -13.54 5.66
N TYR A 69 4.15 -12.45 6.42
CA TYR A 69 4.02 -11.10 5.84
C TYR A 69 5.27 -10.68 5.07
N GLU A 70 6.45 -10.96 5.60
CA GLU A 70 7.70 -10.51 4.99
C GLU A 70 7.96 -11.24 3.67
N ALA A 71 7.72 -12.56 3.64
CA ALA A 71 7.83 -13.34 2.41
C ALA A 71 6.82 -12.90 1.35
N ASP A 72 5.57 -12.60 1.74
CA ASP A 72 4.53 -12.18 0.79
C ASP A 72 4.73 -10.76 0.28
N MET A 73 5.16 -9.81 1.12
CA MET A 73 5.55 -8.48 0.66
C MET A 73 6.77 -8.53 -0.26
N LYS A 74 7.70 -9.46 -0.02
CA LYS A 74 8.81 -9.70 -0.94
C LYS A 74 8.34 -10.22 -2.30
N LYS A 75 7.36 -11.13 -2.35
CA LYS A 75 6.78 -11.60 -3.63
C LYS A 75 6.15 -10.45 -4.42
N ILE A 76 5.47 -9.52 -3.75
CA ILE A 76 4.94 -8.30 -4.38
C ILE A 76 6.10 -7.46 -4.94
N ALA A 77 7.16 -7.26 -4.16
CA ALA A 77 8.31 -6.46 -4.59
C ALA A 77 9.10 -7.08 -5.76
N ASP A 78 9.12 -8.40 -5.85
CA ASP A 78 9.76 -9.15 -6.94
C ASP A 78 8.85 -9.31 -8.18
N ASP A 79 7.56 -8.97 -8.09
CA ASP A 79 6.60 -9.12 -9.20
C ASP A 79 6.85 -8.08 -10.32
N PRO A 80 7.09 -8.51 -11.57
CA PRO A 80 7.45 -7.58 -12.65
C PRO A 80 6.36 -6.55 -13.00
N GLU A 81 5.09 -6.93 -12.93
CA GLU A 81 3.99 -6.01 -13.24
C GLU A 81 3.84 -4.95 -12.13
N THR A 82 4.04 -5.36 -10.88
CA THR A 82 4.10 -4.46 -9.73
C THR A 82 5.26 -3.48 -9.84
N GLN A 83 6.47 -3.93 -10.20
CA GLN A 83 7.61 -3.04 -10.41
C GLN A 83 7.37 -2.03 -11.54
N ARG A 84 6.70 -2.44 -12.63
CA ARG A 84 6.32 -1.53 -13.72
C ARG A 84 5.29 -0.49 -13.26
N TRP A 85 4.32 -0.91 -12.46
CA TRP A 85 3.34 -0.02 -11.86
C TRP A 85 4.01 1.01 -10.93
N TRP A 86 4.92 0.57 -10.07
CA TRP A 86 5.67 1.46 -9.17
C TRP A 86 6.51 2.49 -9.89
N LYS A 87 7.13 2.16 -11.03
CA LYS A 87 7.84 3.17 -11.84
C LYS A 87 6.94 4.34 -12.26
N VAL A 88 5.63 4.11 -12.42
CA VAL A 88 4.66 5.16 -12.71
C VAL A 88 4.26 5.89 -11.43
N THR A 89 3.84 5.17 -10.38
CA THR A 89 3.30 5.78 -9.16
C THR A 89 4.34 6.46 -8.29
N ASP A 90 5.56 5.93 -8.20
CA ASP A 90 6.66 6.54 -7.43
C ASP A 90 7.02 7.92 -8.01
N GLY A 91 6.91 8.07 -9.34
CA GLY A 91 7.07 9.36 -10.02
C GLY A 91 6.05 10.41 -9.59
N MET A 92 4.89 9.99 -9.09
CA MET A 92 3.79 10.84 -8.63
C MET A 92 3.86 11.15 -7.14
N GLN A 93 4.65 10.40 -6.37
CA GLN A 93 4.70 10.43 -4.91
C GLN A 93 5.99 11.07 -4.39
N GLU A 94 5.99 11.41 -3.11
CA GLU A 94 7.16 11.86 -2.35
C GLU A 94 7.15 11.24 -0.95
N SER A 95 8.23 10.52 -0.61
CA SER A 95 8.39 9.90 0.70
C SER A 95 8.58 10.95 1.79
N PHE A 96 8.23 10.59 3.03
CA PHE A 96 8.64 11.33 4.23
C PHE A 96 10.10 11.05 4.64
N SER A 97 10.73 10.04 4.04
CA SER A 97 12.16 9.77 4.20
C SER A 97 12.94 10.37 3.04
N ASP A 98 13.81 11.34 3.34
CA ASP A 98 14.66 12.00 2.34
C ASP A 98 15.62 11.02 1.63
N SER A 99 15.92 9.89 2.25
CA SER A 99 16.83 8.87 1.72
C SER A 99 16.10 7.79 0.91
N ALA A 100 14.77 7.78 0.86
CA ALA A 100 14.03 6.78 0.10
C ALA A 100 14.09 7.07 -1.40
N GLU A 101 14.34 6.04 -2.20
CA GLU A 101 14.55 6.16 -3.66
C GLU A 101 13.40 5.60 -4.52
N GLY A 102 12.35 5.08 -3.89
CA GLY A 102 11.19 4.47 -4.54
C GLY A 102 10.74 3.18 -3.87
N SER A 103 9.66 2.60 -4.39
CA SER A 103 9.09 1.33 -3.92
C SER A 103 10.02 0.15 -4.22
N GLY A 104 10.04 -0.85 -3.34
CA GLY A 104 10.88 -2.06 -3.48
C GLY A 104 12.37 -1.83 -3.23
N LYS A 105 12.74 -0.70 -2.59
CA LYS A 105 14.11 -0.39 -2.15
C LYS A 105 14.33 -0.75 -0.69
N GLU A 106 15.58 -0.66 -0.24
CA GLU A 106 15.97 -0.96 1.14
C GLU A 106 15.28 -0.02 2.14
N ILE A 107 15.23 1.28 1.82
CA ILE A 107 14.53 2.27 2.62
C ILE A 107 13.05 2.29 2.20
N PRO A 108 12.10 2.10 3.14
CA PRO A 108 10.68 2.10 2.83
C PRO A 108 10.22 3.40 2.15
N TRP A 109 9.48 3.24 1.05
CA TRP A 109 8.92 4.37 0.32
C TRP A 109 7.75 5.01 1.08
N TRP A 110 6.84 4.18 1.58
CA TRP A 110 5.71 4.57 2.42
C TRP A 110 6.09 4.50 3.90
N THR A 111 5.51 5.39 4.71
CA THR A 111 5.69 5.38 6.17
C THR A 111 4.58 4.60 6.85
N ASP A 112 4.94 3.55 7.57
CA ASP A 112 4.01 2.77 8.40
C ASP A 112 3.52 3.58 9.61
N LEU A 113 2.24 3.47 9.92
CA LEU A 113 1.62 4.06 11.10
C LEU A 113 1.21 2.97 12.11
N PRO A 114 1.51 3.15 13.41
CA PRO A 114 1.10 2.18 14.43
C PRO A 114 -0.42 2.22 14.65
N GLU A 115 -1.04 1.03 14.73
CA GLU A 115 -2.41 0.89 15.20
C GLU A 115 -2.46 1.17 16.71
N VAL A 116 -2.99 2.33 17.12
CA VAL A 116 -3.08 2.74 18.54
C VAL A 116 -4.42 2.39 19.19
N PHE A 117 -5.43 2.08 18.38
CA PHE A 117 -6.76 1.71 18.85
C PHE A 117 -7.45 0.82 17.82
N ARG A 118 -8.22 -0.15 18.32
CA ARG A 118 -9.10 -0.99 17.50
C ARG A 118 -10.36 -1.36 18.26
N PHE A 119 -11.48 -1.36 17.54
CA PHE A 119 -12.74 -1.91 18.01
C PHE A 119 -13.35 -2.76 16.89
N ASP A 120 -13.38 -4.08 17.10
CA ASP A 120 -13.92 -5.02 16.09
C ASP A 120 -15.47 -5.07 16.09
N GLY A 121 -16.14 -4.44 17.07
CA GLY A 121 -17.59 -4.53 17.22
C GLY A 121 -18.07 -5.91 17.68
N LYS A 122 -19.38 -6.15 17.59
CA LYS A 122 -19.95 -7.50 17.80
C LYS A 122 -19.98 -8.22 16.46
N SER A 123 -19.33 -9.38 16.43
CA SER A 123 -19.33 -10.35 15.33
C SER A 123 -20.71 -10.93 15.05
#